data_AF-A0A5C3P5N8-F1
#
_entry.id   AF-A0A5C3P5N8-F1
#
_cell.length_a   1.000
_cell.length_b   1.000
_cell.length_c   1.000
_cell.angle_alpha   90.00
_cell.angle_beta   90.00
_cell.angle_gamma   90.00
#
_symmetry.space_group_name_H-M   'P 1'
#
loop_
_entity.id
_entity.type
_entity.pdbx_description
1 polymer ?
#
loop_
_entity_poly.entity_id
_entity_poly.type
_entity_poly.pdbx_seq_one_letter_code
_entity_poly.pdbx_strand_id
1 'polypeptide(L)'
;MMRSQLSFFLVAFFALVVGRAAAQADLKIDVGGTVGNVSAADFLRPNDIVLNDCQNTQAPACLDAQKAIAACADNKCLCAANNTQTDVVPLVTACQQCMFAALITRNKLPDDPRAGQASALTAYQTACNATASILLDTTVITLTPPPNWDGPFGQVLNVGTTVITVIVGALLGSGLIAVVISM
;
A
#
# COMPACT_ATOMS: atom_id res chain seq x y z
N MET A 1 7.83 -45.26 -29.32
CA MET A 1 6.65 -44.36 -29.28
C MET A 1 6.65 -43.35 -28.11
N MET A 2 7.79 -43.04 -27.47
CA MET A 2 7.85 -42.12 -26.30
C MET A 2 8.21 -40.65 -26.61
N ARG A 3 8.57 -40.30 -27.86
CA ARG A 3 9.03 -38.93 -28.21
C ARG A 3 7.90 -37.88 -28.35
N SER A 4 6.65 -38.30 -28.57
CA SER A 4 5.52 -37.38 -28.82
C SER A 4 4.94 -36.79 -27.53
N GLN A 5 4.83 -37.59 -26.47
CA GLN A 5 4.25 -37.18 -25.18
C GLN A 5 5.08 -36.08 -24.49
N LEU A 6 6.41 -36.21 -24.50
CA LEU A 6 7.31 -35.24 -23.85
C LEU A 6 7.28 -33.86 -24.53
N SER A 7 7.11 -33.81 -25.85
CA SER A 7 7.02 -32.57 -26.62
C SER A 7 5.69 -31.84 -26.34
N PHE A 8 4.58 -32.58 -26.21
CA PHE A 8 3.29 -32.01 -25.85
C PHE A 8 3.29 -31.40 -24.44
N PHE A 9 3.90 -32.09 -23.46
CA PHE A 9 4.04 -31.58 -22.10
C PHE A 9 4.90 -30.30 -22.03
N LEU A 10 6.01 -30.24 -22.79
CA LEU A 10 6.85 -29.05 -22.83
C LEU A 10 6.11 -27.86 -23.46
N VAL A 11 5.41 -28.06 -24.57
CA VAL A 11 4.65 -26.97 -25.23
C VAL A 11 3.52 -26.45 -24.34
N ALA A 12 2.78 -27.33 -23.65
CA ALA A 12 1.74 -26.92 -22.71
C ALA A 12 2.31 -26.15 -21.51
N PHE A 13 3.46 -26.57 -20.99
CA PHE A 13 4.14 -25.88 -19.89
C PHE A 13 4.61 -24.48 -20.31
N PHE A 14 5.26 -24.35 -21.47
CA PHE A 14 5.68 -23.05 -21.98
C PHE A 14 4.50 -22.13 -22.31
N ALA A 15 3.40 -22.64 -22.85
CA ALA A 15 2.19 -21.86 -23.09
C ALA A 15 1.57 -21.31 -21.80
N LEU A 16 1.56 -22.11 -20.73
CA LEU A 16 1.10 -21.68 -19.40
C LEU A 16 2.00 -20.61 -18.77
N VAL A 17 3.32 -20.75 -18.92
CA VAL A 17 4.29 -19.77 -18.39
C VAL A 17 4.24 -18.45 -19.17
N VAL A 18 4.13 -18.51 -20.50
CA VAL A 18 4.03 -17.31 -21.35
C VAL A 18 2.73 -16.55 -21.11
N GLY A 19 1.60 -17.24 -20.92
CA GLY A 19 0.32 -16.60 -20.59
C GLY A 19 0.36 -15.79 -19.30
N ARG A 20 1.07 -16.27 -18.27
CA ARG A 20 1.21 -15.57 -16.99
C ARG A 20 2.12 -14.34 -17.08
N ALA A 21 3.26 -14.47 -17.75
CA ALA A 21 4.17 -13.33 -17.94
C ALA A 21 3.56 -12.23 -18.81
N ALA A 22 2.76 -12.61 -19.81
CA ALA A 22 2.06 -11.66 -20.67
C ALA A 22 1.00 -10.84 -19.91
N ALA A 23 0.18 -11.49 -19.06
CA ALA A 23 -0.81 -10.80 -18.25
C ALA A 23 -0.20 -9.79 -17.27
N GLN A 24 0.94 -10.12 -16.66
CA GLN A 24 1.65 -9.22 -15.75
C GLN A 24 2.22 -8.01 -16.46
N ALA A 25 2.66 -8.16 -17.72
CA ALA A 25 3.21 -7.09 -18.53
C ALA A 25 2.14 -6.19 -19.16
N ASP A 26 0.92 -6.70 -19.34
CA ASP A 26 -0.21 -6.02 -19.98
C ASP A 26 -0.90 -5.02 -19.06
N LEU A 27 -1.00 -5.31 -17.75
CA LEU A 27 -1.48 -4.33 -16.78
C LEU A 27 -0.42 -3.23 -16.57
N LYS A 28 -0.60 -2.11 -17.28
CA LYS A 28 0.21 -0.89 -17.13
C LYS A 28 -0.42 0.03 -16.10
N ILE A 29 0.23 0.15 -14.96
CA ILE A 29 -0.19 1.04 -13.87
C ILE A 29 0.63 2.33 -14.00
N ASP A 30 -0.02 3.44 -14.32
CA ASP A 30 0.62 4.75 -14.36
C ASP A 30 0.64 5.37 -12.97
N VAL A 31 1.75 5.24 -12.27
CA VAL A 31 1.91 5.79 -10.91
C VAL A 31 2.26 7.28 -10.95
N GLY A 32 2.48 7.86 -12.14
CA GLY A 32 2.91 9.24 -12.33
C GLY A 32 4.33 9.50 -11.84
N GLY A 33 4.81 10.74 -12.00
CA GLY A 33 6.15 11.16 -11.58
C GLY A 33 7.29 10.55 -12.41
N THR A 34 8.44 10.29 -11.78
CA THR A 34 9.66 9.75 -12.43
C THR A 34 9.60 8.26 -12.74
N VAL A 35 8.57 7.54 -12.26
CA VAL A 35 8.46 6.07 -12.39
C VAL A 35 7.62 5.66 -13.61
N GLY A 36 6.61 6.46 -13.97
CA GLY A 36 5.76 6.20 -15.15
C GLY A 36 4.98 4.89 -15.07
N ASN A 37 4.85 4.20 -16.21
CA ASN A 37 4.08 2.96 -16.32
C ASN A 37 4.86 1.75 -15.77
N VAL A 38 4.31 1.11 -14.75
CA VAL A 38 4.87 -0.12 -14.16
C VAL A 38 3.96 -1.33 -14.38
N SER A 39 4.56 -2.52 -14.38
CA SER A 39 3.82 -3.79 -14.40
C SER A 39 3.19 -4.08 -13.02
N ALA A 40 2.20 -4.97 -12.97
CA ALA A 40 1.61 -5.40 -11.70
C ALA A 40 2.63 -6.06 -10.76
N ALA A 41 3.54 -6.85 -11.32
CA ALA A 41 4.61 -7.51 -10.56
C ALA A 41 5.63 -6.50 -10.03
N ASP A 42 5.96 -5.50 -10.83
CA ASP A 42 6.87 -4.44 -10.40
C ASP A 42 6.21 -3.58 -9.35
N PHE A 43 4.91 -3.26 -9.44
CA PHE A 43 4.16 -2.37 -8.54
C PHE A 43 4.36 -2.63 -7.03
N LEU A 44 4.51 -3.89 -6.62
CA LEU A 44 4.75 -4.29 -5.22
C LEU A 44 6.23 -4.49 -4.83
N ARG A 45 7.15 -4.06 -5.70
CA ARG A 45 8.59 -4.08 -5.47
C ARG A 45 9.18 -2.67 -5.49
N PRO A 46 8.72 -1.76 -4.61
CA PRO A 46 9.29 -0.41 -4.55
C PRO A 46 10.74 -0.48 -4.08
N ASN A 47 11.57 0.45 -4.54
CA ASN A 47 12.94 0.57 -4.07
C ASN A 47 13.00 1.38 -2.76
N ASP A 48 12.37 0.85 -1.71
CA ASP A 48 12.31 1.50 -0.39
C ASP A 48 12.54 0.47 0.73
N ILE A 49 13.26 0.87 1.78
CA ILE A 49 13.53 0.06 2.97
C ILE A 49 12.24 -0.43 3.65
N VAL A 50 11.11 0.29 3.53
CA VAL A 50 9.83 -0.11 4.14
C VAL A 50 9.26 -1.40 3.56
N LEU A 51 9.69 -1.79 2.36
CA LEU A 51 9.32 -3.09 1.79
C LEU A 51 9.84 -4.24 2.68
N ASN A 52 11.04 -4.09 3.24
CA ASN A 52 11.64 -5.12 4.09
C ASN A 52 10.90 -5.23 5.44
N ASP A 53 10.42 -4.11 5.98
CA ASP A 53 9.61 -4.09 7.20
C ASP A 53 8.28 -4.86 6.98
N CYS A 54 7.72 -4.74 5.78
CA CYS A 54 6.46 -5.38 5.40
C CYS A 54 6.60 -6.82 4.88
N GLN A 55 7.81 -7.25 4.56
CA GLN A 55 8.08 -8.65 4.22
C GLN A 55 8.36 -9.51 5.45
N ASN A 56 8.97 -8.92 6.50
CA ASN A 56 9.52 -9.68 7.62
C ASN A 56 8.75 -9.54 8.94
N THR A 57 8.01 -8.45 9.15
CA THR A 57 7.52 -8.12 10.52
C THR A 57 6.04 -7.79 10.63
N GLN A 58 5.41 -7.19 9.63
CA GLN A 58 4.02 -6.70 9.73
C GLN A 58 3.12 -7.35 8.68
N ALA A 59 2.73 -8.59 8.95
CA ALA A 59 1.98 -9.48 8.06
C ALA A 59 2.71 -9.74 6.72
N PRO A 60 2.87 -11.00 6.27
CA PRO A 60 3.45 -11.30 4.96
C PRO A 60 2.56 -10.84 3.78
N ALA A 61 1.72 -9.82 3.97
CA ALA A 61 0.77 -9.28 3.00
C ALA A 61 1.46 -8.91 1.67
N CYS A 62 2.67 -8.35 1.72
CA CYS A 62 3.42 -8.07 0.49
C CYS A 62 3.89 -9.34 -0.22
N LEU A 63 4.30 -10.37 0.52
CA LEU A 63 4.69 -11.66 -0.06
C LEU A 63 3.47 -12.38 -0.64
N ASP A 64 2.35 -12.35 0.06
CA ASP A 64 1.10 -12.99 -0.36
C ASP A 64 0.49 -12.29 -1.57
N ALA A 65 0.54 -10.96 -1.61
CA ALA A 65 0.15 -10.18 -2.77
C ALA A 65 1.05 -10.46 -3.99
N GLN A 66 2.37 -10.56 -3.80
CA GLN A 66 3.27 -10.96 -4.88
C GLN A 66 2.97 -12.38 -5.41
N LYS A 67 2.66 -13.33 -4.52
CA LYS A 67 2.24 -14.69 -4.90
C LYS A 67 0.92 -14.67 -5.66
N ALA A 68 -0.05 -13.88 -5.22
CA ALA A 68 -1.35 -13.76 -5.88
C ALA A 68 -1.21 -13.16 -7.29
N ILE A 69 -0.39 -12.11 -7.44
CA ILE A 69 -0.05 -11.53 -8.75
C ILE A 69 0.68 -12.54 -9.65
N ALA A 70 1.57 -13.36 -9.10
CA ALA A 70 2.26 -14.43 -9.84
C ALA A 70 1.35 -15.60 -10.22
N ALA A 71 0.24 -15.79 -9.50
CA ALA A 71 -0.75 -16.81 -9.79
C ALA A 71 -1.70 -16.42 -10.93
N CYS A 72 -1.82 -15.13 -11.24
CA CYS A 72 -2.75 -14.63 -12.25
C CYS A 72 -2.30 -14.87 -13.70
N ALA A 73 -3.29 -15.17 -14.55
CA ALA A 73 -3.10 -15.43 -15.98
C ALA A 73 -3.78 -14.40 -16.88
N ASP A 74 -4.53 -13.44 -16.32
CA ASP A 74 -5.18 -12.35 -17.05
C ASP A 74 -5.35 -11.09 -16.17
N ASN A 75 -5.73 -9.97 -16.80
CA ASN A 75 -5.97 -8.71 -16.10
C ASN A 75 -7.19 -8.76 -15.18
N LYS A 76 -8.17 -9.64 -15.45
CA LYS A 76 -9.35 -9.80 -14.60
C LYS A 76 -8.99 -10.38 -13.23
N CYS A 77 -8.07 -11.33 -13.21
CA CYS A 77 -7.50 -11.91 -11.99
C CYS A 77 -6.70 -10.87 -11.21
N LEU A 78 -5.87 -10.06 -11.90
CA LEU A 78 -5.11 -8.98 -11.26
C LEU A 78 -6.02 -7.92 -10.64
N CYS A 79 -7.21 -7.73 -11.20
CA CYS A 79 -8.20 -6.77 -10.75
C CYS A 79 -9.34 -7.40 -9.93
N ALA A 80 -9.19 -8.65 -9.50
CA ALA A 80 -10.17 -9.32 -8.67
C ALA A 80 -10.24 -8.65 -7.30
N ALA A 81 -11.46 -8.31 -6.88
CA ALA A 81 -11.74 -7.56 -5.65
C ALA A 81 -13.08 -7.96 -5.00
N ASN A 82 -13.35 -9.26 -4.87
CA ASN A 82 -14.58 -9.77 -4.25
C ASN A 82 -14.54 -9.71 -2.71
N ASN A 83 -13.68 -8.88 -2.12
CA ASN A 83 -13.48 -8.76 -0.67
C ASN A 83 -13.07 -10.06 0.03
N THR A 84 -12.53 -11.05 -0.70
CA THR A 84 -11.96 -12.25 -0.08
C THR A 84 -10.46 -12.09 0.13
N GLN A 85 -9.93 -12.66 1.22
CA GLN A 85 -8.48 -12.65 1.55
C GLN A 85 -7.58 -13.28 0.48
N THR A 86 -8.16 -13.90 -0.55
CA THR A 86 -7.46 -14.53 -1.67
C THR A 86 -7.43 -13.69 -2.93
N ASP A 87 -8.19 -12.60 -2.98
CA ASP A 87 -8.23 -11.71 -4.13
C ASP A 87 -6.98 -10.81 -4.18
N VAL A 88 -6.54 -10.48 -5.40
CA VAL A 88 -5.29 -9.73 -5.61
C VAL A 88 -5.39 -8.32 -5.04
N VAL A 89 -6.49 -7.61 -5.28
CA VAL A 89 -6.66 -6.22 -4.86
C VAL A 89 -6.58 -6.04 -3.34
N PRO A 90 -7.36 -6.76 -2.51
CA PRO A 90 -7.25 -6.59 -1.06
C PRO A 90 -5.87 -6.99 -0.52
N LEU A 91 -5.18 -7.95 -1.14
CA LEU A 91 -3.80 -8.29 -0.79
C LEU A 91 -2.82 -7.16 -1.16
N VAL A 92 -2.96 -6.57 -2.35
CA VAL A 92 -2.20 -5.39 -2.78
C VAL A 92 -2.42 -4.22 -1.83
N THR A 93 -3.68 -3.92 -1.48
CA THR A 93 -4.02 -2.87 -0.52
C THR A 93 -3.45 -3.17 0.86
N ALA A 94 -3.50 -4.42 1.33
CA ALA A 94 -2.90 -4.80 2.61
C ALA A 94 -1.37 -4.61 2.63
N CYS A 95 -0.68 -4.92 1.53
CA CYS A 95 0.75 -4.63 1.39
C CYS A 95 1.02 -3.11 1.44
N GLN A 96 0.23 -2.31 0.70
CA GLN A 96 0.34 -0.86 0.71
C GLN A 96 0.04 -0.26 2.09
N GLN A 97 -0.93 -0.83 2.81
CA GLN A 97 -1.28 -0.47 4.18
C GLN A 97 -0.13 -0.74 5.16
N CYS A 98 0.58 -1.85 5.00
CA CYS A 98 1.78 -2.08 5.76
C CYS A 98 2.85 -1.04 5.46
N MET A 99 3.14 -0.77 4.18
CA MET A 99 4.20 0.18 3.82
C MET A 99 3.87 1.59 4.32
N PHE A 100 2.60 1.99 4.26
CA PHE A 100 2.13 3.25 4.83
C PHE A 100 2.34 3.31 6.35
N ALA A 101 1.98 2.25 7.08
CA ALA A 101 2.22 2.18 8.53
C ALA A 101 3.72 2.21 8.88
N ALA A 102 4.56 1.56 8.07
CA ALA A 102 6.01 1.58 8.25
C ALA A 102 6.59 2.99 7.99
N LEU A 103 6.13 3.69 6.94
CA LEU A 103 6.52 5.08 6.68
C LEU A 103 6.16 6.01 7.83
N ILE A 104 4.95 5.86 8.38
CA ILE A 104 4.50 6.60 9.58
C ILE A 104 5.39 6.29 10.78
N THR A 105 5.66 5.00 11.04
CA THR A 105 6.48 4.57 12.17
C THR A 105 7.91 5.13 12.08
N ARG A 106 8.45 5.20 10.87
CA ARG A 106 9.78 5.75 10.60
C ARG A 106 9.78 7.28 10.48
N ASN A 107 8.62 7.92 10.51
CA ASN A 107 8.43 9.35 10.28
C ASN A 107 9.23 9.86 9.07
N LYS A 108 9.12 9.14 7.94
CA LYS A 108 9.83 9.50 6.71
C LYS A 108 8.89 9.57 5.52
N LEU A 109 9.32 10.35 4.52
CA LEU A 109 8.70 10.32 3.20
C LEU A 109 9.11 9.03 2.47
N PRO A 110 8.27 8.52 1.57
CA PRO A 110 8.64 7.43 0.69
C PRO A 110 9.80 7.83 -0.23
N ASP A 111 10.77 6.93 -0.40
CA ASP A 111 11.85 7.10 -1.39
C ASP A 111 11.36 6.76 -2.81
N ASP A 112 10.33 5.90 -2.89
CA ASP A 112 9.66 5.48 -4.13
C ASP A 112 8.16 5.83 -4.04
N PRO A 113 7.57 6.56 -5.02
CA PRO A 113 6.16 6.95 -5.00
C PRO A 113 5.18 5.77 -5.00
N ARG A 114 5.66 4.55 -5.21
CA ARG A 114 4.86 3.32 -5.13
C ARG A 114 4.73 2.76 -3.72
N ALA A 115 5.52 3.25 -2.76
CA ALA A 115 5.53 2.76 -1.39
C ALA A 115 4.48 3.47 -0.53
N GLY A 116 3.39 2.76 -0.19
CA GLY A 116 2.41 3.19 0.80
C GLY A 116 1.65 4.47 0.44
N GLN A 117 1.37 4.70 -0.86
CA GLN A 117 0.71 5.91 -1.34
C GLN A 117 -0.72 5.65 -1.82
N ALA A 118 -1.64 6.54 -1.43
CA ALA A 118 -3.02 6.49 -1.90
C ALA A 118 -3.11 6.75 -3.41
N SER A 119 -2.28 7.64 -3.95
CA SER A 119 -2.18 7.92 -5.39
C SER A 119 -1.78 6.68 -6.20
N ALA A 120 -0.88 5.85 -5.66
CA ALA A 120 -0.47 4.60 -6.30
C ALA A 120 -1.63 3.57 -6.36
N LEU A 121 -2.49 3.54 -5.34
CA LEU A 121 -3.70 2.69 -5.35
C LEU A 121 -4.78 3.22 -6.29
N THR A 122 -4.95 4.54 -6.40
CA THR A 122 -5.84 5.14 -7.41
C THR A 122 -5.36 4.86 -8.84
N ALA A 123 -4.04 4.86 -9.07
CA ALA A 123 -3.45 4.44 -10.34
C ALA A 123 -3.77 2.97 -10.64
N TYR A 124 -3.65 2.08 -9.65
CA TYR A 124 -4.02 0.67 -9.80
C TYR A 124 -5.50 0.52 -10.17
N GLN A 125 -6.39 1.26 -9.50
CA GLN A 125 -7.82 1.27 -9.81
C GLN A 125 -8.09 1.72 -11.25
N THR A 126 -7.42 2.79 -11.69
CA THR A 126 -7.56 3.33 -13.04
C THR A 126 -7.10 2.32 -14.09
N ALA A 127 -5.97 1.63 -13.85
CA ALA A 127 -5.46 0.59 -14.73
C ALA A 127 -6.44 -0.60 -14.84
N CYS A 128 -7.06 -0.99 -13.73
CA CYS A 128 -8.06 -2.05 -13.72
C CYS A 128 -9.34 -1.71 -14.48
N ASN A 129 -9.80 -0.46 -14.38
CA ASN A 129 -10.93 0.00 -15.18
C ASN A 129 -10.57 0.03 -16.68
N ALA A 130 -9.39 0.56 -17.02
CA ALA A 130 -8.95 0.68 -18.40
C ALA A 130 -8.72 -0.67 -19.10
N THR A 131 -8.15 -1.65 -18.38
CA THR A 131 -7.66 -2.90 -19.00
C THR A 131 -8.61 -4.08 -18.81
N ALA A 132 -9.34 -4.12 -17.68
CA ALA A 132 -10.26 -5.22 -17.35
C ALA A 132 -11.73 -4.79 -17.30
N SER A 133 -12.04 -3.49 -17.46
CA SER A 133 -13.38 -2.92 -17.27
C SER A 133 -13.99 -3.25 -15.89
N ILE A 134 -13.13 -3.33 -14.87
CA ILE A 134 -13.53 -3.58 -13.48
C ILE A 134 -13.40 -2.27 -12.71
N LEU A 135 -14.53 -1.79 -12.19
CA LEU A 135 -14.60 -0.68 -11.26
C LEU A 135 -14.39 -1.20 -9.85
N LEU A 136 -13.27 -0.80 -9.25
CA LEU A 136 -12.96 -1.10 -7.86
C LEU A 136 -13.66 -0.09 -6.97
N ASP A 137 -14.26 -0.56 -5.88
CA ASP A 137 -14.79 0.34 -4.86
C ASP A 137 -13.63 1.09 -4.18
N THR A 138 -13.81 2.38 -3.93
CA THR A 138 -12.88 3.17 -3.13
C THR A 138 -12.60 2.57 -1.75
N THR A 139 -13.55 1.86 -1.15
CA THR A 139 -13.41 1.22 0.17
C THR A 139 -12.32 0.14 0.19
N VAL A 140 -12.06 -0.55 -0.93
CA VAL A 140 -11.04 -1.63 -1.00
C VAL A 140 -9.64 -1.13 -1.32
N ILE A 141 -9.48 0.14 -1.69
CA ILE A 141 -8.22 0.78 -2.05
C ILE A 141 -7.88 1.97 -1.14
N THR A 142 -8.61 2.14 -0.04
CA THR A 142 -8.36 3.20 0.93
C THR A 142 -7.31 2.76 1.95
N LEU A 143 -6.28 3.58 2.14
CA LEU A 143 -5.31 3.44 3.22
C LEU A 143 -5.82 4.17 4.46
N THR A 144 -5.74 3.54 5.62
CA THR A 144 -6.10 4.13 6.90
C THR A 144 -4.86 4.33 7.77
N PRO A 145 -4.76 5.43 8.53
CA PRO A 145 -3.68 5.56 9.49
C PRO A 145 -3.72 4.45 10.54
N PRO A 146 -2.56 4.03 11.08
CA PRO A 146 -2.51 3.09 12.19
C PRO A 146 -3.34 3.60 13.38
N PRO A 147 -3.98 2.71 14.17
CA PRO A 147 -4.86 3.11 15.27
C PRO A 147 -4.19 3.99 16.34
N ASN A 148 -2.87 3.91 16.46
CA ASN A 148 -2.07 4.63 17.46
C ASN A 148 -1.37 5.88 16.89
N TRP A 149 -1.77 6.36 15.71
CA TRP A 149 -1.16 7.55 15.11
C TRP A 149 -1.95 8.82 15.45
N ASP A 150 -1.38 9.66 16.32
CA ASP A 150 -1.96 10.94 16.76
C ASP A 150 -1.77 12.10 15.76
N GLY A 151 -1.50 11.77 14.49
CA GLY A 151 -1.29 12.74 13.42
C GLY A 151 0.14 13.32 13.35
N PRO A 152 0.40 14.20 12.38
CA PRO A 152 1.75 14.73 12.10
C PRO A 152 2.30 15.64 13.19
N PHE A 153 1.44 16.18 14.05
CA PHE A 153 1.81 17.04 15.19
C PHE A 153 1.66 16.33 16.53
N GLY A 154 1.69 14.98 16.53
CA GLY A 154 1.36 14.12 17.67
C GLY A 154 1.59 14.81 19.01
N GLN A 155 0.51 15.21 19.67
CA GLN A 155 0.57 15.77 21.00
C GLN A 155 0.86 14.61 21.94
N VAL A 156 2.15 14.27 22.10
CA VAL A 156 2.60 13.28 23.08
C VAL A 156 2.51 13.93 24.46
N LEU A 157 1.28 14.20 24.90
CA LEU A 157 0.96 14.63 26.23
C LEU A 157 0.69 13.36 27.05
N ASN A 158 1.73 12.85 27.71
CA ASN A 158 1.48 11.93 28.82
C ASN A 158 0.75 12.69 29.94
N VAL A 159 0.01 11.98 30.80
CA VAL A 159 -0.81 12.59 31.86
C VAL A 159 -0.02 13.63 32.68
N GLY A 160 1.25 13.34 32.99
CA GLY A 160 2.12 14.27 33.71
C GLY A 160 2.40 15.56 32.95
N THR A 161 2.75 15.47 31.67
CA THR A 161 2.98 16.64 30.81
C THR A 161 1.70 17.44 30.56
N THR A 162 0.53 16.80 30.51
CA THR A 162 -0.77 17.49 30.47
C THR A 162 -1.01 18.31 31.71
N VAL A 163 -0.75 17.74 32.89
CA VAL A 163 -0.92 18.48 34.16
C VAL A 163 0.00 19.69 34.21
N ILE A 164 1.27 19.53 33.82
CA ILE A 164 2.24 20.63 33.84
C ILE A 164 1.83 21.74 32.85
N THR A 165 1.45 21.37 31.63
CA THR A 165 1.03 22.35 30.61
C THR A 165 -0.23 23.11 31.03
N VAL A 166 -1.20 22.45 31.65
CA VAL A 166 -2.41 23.09 32.19
C VAL A 166 -2.06 24.04 33.34
N ILE A 167 -1.18 23.65 34.26
CA ILE A 167 -0.75 24.52 35.38
C ILE A 167 -0.04 25.77 34.83
N VAL A 168 0.91 25.59 33.92
CA VAL A 168 1.64 26.73 33.32
C VAL A 168 0.69 27.64 32.55
N GLY A 169 -0.23 27.07 31.75
CA GLY A 169 -1.26 27.83 31.03
C GLY A 169 -2.18 28.59 31.97
N ALA A 170 -2.59 27.98 33.09
CA ALA A 170 -3.43 28.64 34.09
C ALA A 170 -2.68 29.76 34.81
N LEU A 171 -1.40 29.59 35.15
CA LEU A 171 -0.59 30.62 35.80
C LEU A 171 -0.30 31.81 34.87
N LEU A 172 0.09 31.54 33.63
CA LEU A 172 0.33 32.58 32.63
C LEU A 172 -0.97 33.29 32.25
N GLY A 173 -2.06 32.54 32.03
CA GLY A 173 -3.37 33.08 31.70
C GLY A 173 -3.95 33.94 32.83
N SER A 174 -3.90 33.46 34.08
CA SER A 174 -4.35 34.24 35.23
C SER A 174 -3.48 35.48 35.47
N GLY A 175 -2.16 35.38 35.29
CA GLY A 175 -1.26 36.53 35.36
C GLY A 175 -1.58 37.60 34.30
N LEU A 176 -1.83 37.19 33.05
CA LEU A 176 -2.21 38.10 31.97
C LEU A 176 -3.57 38.77 32.24
N ILE A 177 -4.56 38.00 32.72
CA ILE A 177 -5.88 38.54 33.09
C ILE A 177 -5.74 39.55 34.23
N ALA A 178 -4.93 39.24 35.25
CA ALA A 178 -4.69 40.16 36.36
C ALA A 178 -4.03 41.46 35.90
N VAL A 179 -3.06 41.40 34.97
CA VAL A 179 -2.46 42.61 34.36
C VAL A 179 -3.51 43.42 33.61
N VAL A 180 -4.35 42.80 32.78
CA VAL A 180 -5.41 43.51 32.03
C VAL A 180 -6.43 44.17 32.95
N ILE A 181 -6.79 43.55 34.08
CA ILE A 181 -7.77 44.09 35.03
C ILE A 181 -7.17 45.19 35.92
N SER A 182 -5.83 45.20 36.09
CA SER A 182 -5.12 46.19 36.92
C SER A 182 -4.57 47.39 36.15
N MET A 183 -4.75 47.43 34.83
CA MET A 183 -4.62 48.65 34.01
C MET A 183 -5.96 49.39 33.95
#